data_AF-A0A354FIF1-F1
#
_entry.id   AF-A0A354FIF1-F1
#
_cell.length_a   1.000
_cell.length_b   1.000
_cell.length_c   1.000
_cell.angle_alpha   90.00
_cell.angle_beta   90.00
_cell.angle_gamma   90.00
#
_symmetry.space_group_name_H-M   'P 1'
#
loop_
_entity.id
_entity.type
_entity.pdbx_description
1 polymer ?
#
loop_
_entity_poly.entity_id
_entity_poly.type
_entity_poly.pdbx_seq_one_letter_code
_entity_poly.pdbx_strand_id
1 'polypeptide(L)'
;GLKINRGADAPAQLQISEQLRAQSAGLNQAIDNSEMAVSLMQTAEAALDEVSRALINARQITVHAANEATNDEFMLQADQQELDNILSSINRIAANTQYGKNNLLDGSKAGNGVTSGENLEFLEAGANAQTSGPGGYVVGIQQSARQAAVTGGKQLNQGLIDAGEQITITEGGRTLDFQTQTGRTVEQTLNDLGTAIKDAGLNLKLLRPDPSTTKASDPQEILLQHKEYGNEHTFTVASSTAGVLSTKAGISDLVDNGADVKGTINGEAASGRGQVLTGAHGSGSVEGIQVRYTGTQQGPDDGATVGTLTFSQNSLVFQIGGNAGQTASISMKSMRATQLGSGVQNDSGFRSLGQVNVRNSQGAQDSMRVIDRAIEEVAVARGEMGAFQRNSVESNLNYLRIAHENVLSSESVIRDADIAKEMAAFTRNQIMVESSTAMLAQANQQHMNVLNLVR
;
A
#
# COMPACT_ATOMS: atom_id res chain seq x y z
N GLY A 1 -3.93 42.34 30.31
CA GLY A 1 -2.79 42.88 31.10
C GLY A 1 -2.20 41.74 31.89
N LEU A 2 -0.89 41.73 32.16
CA LEU A 2 -0.22 40.58 32.78
C LEU A 2 -0.01 40.79 34.28
N LYS A 3 -0.29 39.76 35.06
CA LYS A 3 0.01 39.64 36.50
C LYS A 3 1.51 39.45 36.75
N ILE A 4 2.20 38.83 35.80
CA ILE A 4 3.65 38.54 35.86
C ILE A 4 4.33 39.26 34.70
N ASN A 5 5.05 40.34 35.00
CA ASN A 5 5.76 41.16 34.01
C ASN A 5 7.27 40.97 34.08
N ARG A 6 7.82 40.67 35.26
CA ARG A 6 9.25 40.46 35.50
C ARG A 6 9.47 39.23 36.36
N GLY A 7 10.66 38.64 36.28
CA GLY A 7 11.03 37.45 37.08
C GLY A 7 10.94 37.67 38.60
N ALA A 8 11.02 38.91 39.06
CA ALA A 8 10.84 39.27 40.47
C ALA A 8 9.40 39.12 40.97
N ASP A 9 8.39 39.16 40.08
CA ASP A 9 6.97 39.13 40.47
C ASP A 9 6.56 37.72 40.94
N ALA A 10 6.99 36.69 40.21
CA ALA A 10 6.78 35.28 40.58
C ALA A 10 7.72 34.33 39.79
N PRO A 11 8.93 34.02 40.31
CA PRO A 11 9.93 33.23 39.57
C PRO A 11 9.44 31.86 39.08
N ALA A 12 8.78 31.09 39.94
CA ALA A 12 8.29 29.75 39.60
C ALA A 12 7.13 29.78 38.58
N GLN A 13 6.19 30.72 38.73
CA GLN A 13 5.06 30.88 37.81
C GLN A 13 5.54 31.40 36.45
N LEU A 14 6.57 32.24 36.42
CA LEU A 14 7.20 32.68 35.18
C LEU A 14 7.80 31.49 34.42
N GLN A 15 8.56 30.61 35.08
CA GLN A 15 9.15 29.43 34.44
C GLN A 15 8.09 28.52 33.81
N ILE A 16 7.00 28.24 34.54
CA ILE A 16 5.88 27.43 34.01
C ILE A 16 5.23 28.15 32.82
N SER A 17 4.99 29.46 32.92
CA SER A 17 4.40 30.23 31.82
C SER A 17 5.26 30.22 30.56
N GLU A 18 6.58 30.30 30.68
CA GLU A 18 7.48 30.23 29.52
C GLU A 18 7.49 28.83 28.89
N GLN A 19 7.40 27.77 29.69
CA GLN A 19 7.22 26.40 29.17
C GLN A 19 5.89 26.23 28.43
N LEU A 20 4.79 26.75 28.99
CA LEU A 20 3.46 26.72 28.35
C LEU A 20 3.44 27.54 27.05
N ARG A 21 4.14 28.67 26.99
CA ARG A 21 4.28 29.45 25.75
C ARG A 21 5.06 28.71 24.69
N ALA A 22 6.17 28.07 25.07
CA ALA A 22 6.93 27.23 24.15
C ALA A 22 6.07 26.07 23.62
N GLN A 23 5.28 25.43 24.48
CA GLN A 23 4.34 24.39 24.08
C GLN A 23 3.22 24.91 23.17
N SER A 24 2.60 26.05 23.49
CA SER A 24 1.58 26.68 22.65
C SER A 24 2.12 27.01 21.27
N ALA A 25 3.31 27.61 21.18
CA ALA A 25 3.95 27.92 19.91
C ALA A 25 4.23 26.64 19.10
N GLY A 26 4.71 25.57 19.75
CA GLY A 26 4.94 24.27 19.12
C GLY A 26 3.65 23.61 18.63
N LEU A 27 2.58 23.64 19.42
CA LEU A 27 1.26 23.12 19.04
C LEU A 27 0.65 23.90 17.88
N ASN A 28 0.74 25.23 17.89
CA ASN A 28 0.25 26.06 16.79
C ASN A 28 0.99 25.74 15.47
N GLN A 29 2.32 25.61 15.52
CA GLN A 29 3.08 25.21 14.33
C GLN A 29 2.72 23.78 13.86
N ALA A 30 2.44 22.86 14.78
CA ALA A 30 2.01 21.50 14.44
C ALA A 30 0.61 21.47 13.79
N ILE A 31 -0.30 22.36 14.21
CA ILE A 31 -1.60 22.57 13.56
C ILE A 31 -1.37 23.03 12.11
N ASP A 32 -0.57 24.06 11.89
CA ASP A 32 -0.26 24.58 10.55
C ASP A 32 0.39 23.49 9.66
N ASN A 33 1.32 22.71 10.22
CA ASN A 33 1.93 21.58 9.52
C ASN A 33 0.92 20.50 9.12
N SER A 34 -0.04 20.21 10.00
CA SER A 34 -1.10 19.22 9.74
C SER A 34 -2.07 19.73 8.66
N GLU A 35 -2.40 21.02 8.65
CA GLU A 35 -3.22 21.64 7.60
C GLU A 35 -2.52 21.64 6.23
N MET A 36 -1.20 21.89 6.20
CA MET A 36 -0.39 21.71 4.99
C MET A 36 -0.35 20.25 4.52
N ALA A 37 -0.27 19.30 5.45
CA ALA A 37 -0.33 17.87 5.13
C ALA A 37 -1.67 17.51 4.47
N VAL A 38 -2.81 17.98 5.01
CA VAL A 38 -4.14 17.82 4.39
C VAL A 38 -4.16 18.40 2.98
N SER A 39 -3.62 19.60 2.79
CA SER A 39 -3.58 20.26 1.48
C SER A 39 -2.76 19.47 0.43
N LEU A 40 -1.64 18.90 0.85
CA LEU A 40 -0.83 18.01 0.01
C LEU A 40 -1.61 16.74 -0.34
N MET A 41 -2.27 16.09 0.64
CA MET A 41 -3.05 14.88 0.40
C MET A 41 -4.19 15.13 -0.60
N GLN A 42 -4.92 16.24 -0.44
CA GLN A 42 -5.99 16.62 -1.38
C GLN A 42 -5.47 16.82 -2.81
N THR A 43 -4.26 17.38 -2.96
CA THR A 43 -3.63 17.54 -4.28
C THR A 43 -3.33 16.17 -4.91
N ALA A 44 -2.81 15.23 -4.13
CA ALA A 44 -2.52 13.88 -4.60
C ALA A 44 -3.81 13.07 -4.87
N GLU A 45 -4.82 13.18 -4.02
CA GLU A 45 -6.10 12.47 -4.15
C GLU A 45 -6.86 12.91 -5.41
N ALA A 46 -6.89 14.21 -5.70
CA ALA A 46 -7.46 14.74 -6.94
C ALA A 46 -6.75 14.18 -8.18
N ALA A 47 -5.41 14.07 -8.14
CA ALA A 47 -4.65 13.48 -9.24
C ALA A 47 -4.89 11.96 -9.37
N LEU A 48 -5.03 11.24 -8.26
CA LEU A 48 -5.38 9.82 -8.27
C LEU A 48 -6.80 9.57 -8.78
N ASP A 49 -7.75 10.48 -8.52
CA ASP A 49 -9.10 10.40 -9.11
C ASP A 49 -9.04 10.52 -10.64
N GLU A 50 -8.22 11.42 -11.17
CA GLU A 50 -8.02 11.56 -12.61
C GLU A 50 -7.34 10.32 -13.23
N VAL A 51 -6.32 9.76 -12.57
CA VAL A 51 -5.71 8.49 -12.99
C VAL A 51 -6.76 7.37 -12.98
N SER A 52 -7.59 7.30 -11.94
CA SER A 52 -8.67 6.30 -11.84
C SER A 52 -9.67 6.42 -13.00
N ARG A 53 -10.08 7.64 -13.37
CA ARG A 53 -10.97 7.88 -14.52
C ARG A 53 -10.30 7.47 -15.83
N ALA A 54 -9.03 7.82 -16.00
CA ALA A 54 -8.25 7.43 -17.17
C ALA A 54 -8.15 5.90 -17.31
N LEU A 55 -7.94 5.17 -16.21
CA LEU A 55 -7.92 3.70 -16.22
C LEU A 55 -9.28 3.08 -16.53
N ILE A 56 -10.38 3.66 -16.04
CA ILE A 56 -11.74 3.22 -16.40
C ILE A 56 -11.98 3.42 -17.91
N ASN A 57 -11.54 4.54 -18.48
CA ASN A 57 -11.60 4.76 -19.93
C ASN A 57 -10.73 3.75 -20.69
N ALA A 58 -9.50 3.51 -20.25
CA ALA A 58 -8.62 2.48 -20.84
C ALA A 58 -9.30 1.11 -20.85
N ARG A 59 -9.97 0.76 -19.75
CA ARG A 59 -10.74 -0.49 -19.64
C ARG A 59 -11.88 -0.53 -20.66
N GLN A 60 -12.63 0.56 -20.83
CA GLN A 60 -13.72 0.64 -21.81
C GLN A 60 -13.21 0.41 -23.25
N ILE A 61 -12.11 1.07 -23.63
CA ILE A 61 -11.49 0.89 -24.95
C ILE A 61 -11.00 -0.54 -25.14
N THR A 62 -10.42 -1.13 -24.09
CA THR A 62 -9.94 -2.52 -24.17
C THR A 62 -11.09 -3.52 -24.29
N VAL A 63 -12.22 -3.29 -23.61
CA VAL A 63 -13.44 -4.10 -23.78
C VAL A 63 -14.01 -3.95 -25.19
N HIS A 64 -13.99 -2.73 -25.75
CA HIS A 64 -14.38 -2.51 -27.13
C HIS A 64 -13.48 -3.31 -28.08
N ALA A 65 -12.15 -3.18 -27.96
CA ALA A 65 -11.18 -3.89 -28.79
C ALA A 65 -11.26 -5.43 -28.66
N ALA A 66 -11.69 -5.93 -27.49
CA ALA A 66 -11.90 -7.36 -27.26
C ALA A 66 -13.14 -7.93 -28.01
N ASN A 67 -13.98 -7.08 -28.61
CA ASN A 67 -15.15 -7.52 -29.38
C ASN A 67 -14.75 -7.97 -30.80
N GLU A 68 -14.21 -9.18 -30.89
CA GLU A 68 -13.64 -9.75 -32.11
C GLU A 68 -14.63 -9.86 -33.27
N ALA A 69 -15.92 -10.05 -32.99
CA ALA A 69 -16.94 -10.21 -34.02
C ALA A 69 -17.26 -8.92 -34.80
N THR A 70 -16.97 -7.75 -34.22
CA THR A 70 -17.36 -6.45 -34.80
C THR A 70 -16.20 -5.56 -35.18
N ASN A 71 -15.02 -5.75 -34.58
CA ASN A 71 -13.87 -4.89 -34.84
C ASN A 71 -13.04 -5.38 -36.01
N ASP A 72 -12.70 -4.46 -36.90
CA ASP A 72 -11.69 -4.66 -37.93
C ASP A 72 -10.32 -4.12 -37.51
N GLU A 73 -9.28 -4.40 -38.30
CA GLU A 73 -7.90 -3.98 -38.03
C GLU A 73 -7.76 -2.45 -37.90
N PHE A 74 -8.53 -1.66 -38.66
CA PHE A 74 -8.49 -0.21 -38.59
C PHE A 74 -9.11 0.31 -37.30
N MET A 75 -10.23 -0.28 -36.85
CA MET A 75 -10.84 0.01 -35.56
C MET A 75 -9.89 -0.33 -34.41
N LEU A 76 -9.25 -1.51 -34.43
CA LEU A 76 -8.28 -1.91 -33.40
C LEU A 76 -7.05 -1.00 -33.37
N GLN A 77 -6.61 -0.49 -34.53
CA GLN A 77 -5.54 0.50 -34.59
C GLN A 77 -5.96 1.84 -33.97
N ALA A 78 -7.21 2.27 -34.20
CA ALA A 78 -7.76 3.47 -33.58
C ALA A 78 -7.88 3.32 -32.05
N ASP A 79 -8.41 2.18 -31.58
CA ASP A 79 -8.50 1.84 -30.15
C ASP A 79 -7.12 1.86 -29.49
N GLN A 80 -6.11 1.28 -30.14
CA GLN A 80 -4.74 1.33 -29.63
C GLN A 80 -4.21 2.77 -29.53
N GLN A 81 -4.48 3.60 -30.53
CA GLN A 81 -4.03 5.00 -30.51
C GLN A 81 -4.70 5.80 -29.38
N GLU A 82 -5.97 5.53 -29.10
CA GLU A 82 -6.69 6.11 -27.97
C GLU A 82 -6.11 5.62 -26.63
N LEU A 83 -5.86 4.31 -26.52
CA LEU A 83 -5.23 3.72 -25.35
C LEU A 83 -3.84 4.34 -25.08
N ASP A 84 -3.01 4.50 -26.11
CA ASP A 84 -1.69 5.14 -26.00
C ASP A 84 -1.80 6.59 -25.48
N ASN A 85 -2.82 7.34 -25.90
CA ASN A 85 -3.09 8.69 -25.42
C ASN A 85 -3.53 8.72 -23.94
N ILE A 86 -4.32 7.74 -23.52
CA ILE A 86 -4.74 7.57 -22.12
C ILE A 86 -3.51 7.26 -21.26
N LEU A 87 -2.66 6.31 -21.67
CA LEU A 87 -1.43 5.97 -20.96
C LEU A 87 -0.47 7.16 -20.86
N SER A 88 -0.33 7.93 -21.94
CA SER A 88 0.44 9.18 -21.93
C SER A 88 -0.11 10.21 -20.93
N SER A 89 -1.44 10.31 -20.83
CA SER A 89 -2.10 11.19 -19.86
C SER A 89 -1.87 10.74 -18.42
N ILE A 90 -1.97 9.44 -18.13
CA ILE A 90 -1.62 8.87 -16.82
C ILE A 90 -0.17 9.20 -16.45
N ASN A 91 0.77 8.96 -17.37
CA ASN A 91 2.18 9.27 -17.15
C ASN A 91 2.43 10.77 -16.91
N ARG A 92 1.71 11.65 -17.63
CA ARG A 92 1.78 13.10 -17.46
C ARG A 92 1.25 13.53 -16.08
N ILE A 93 0.13 12.98 -15.64
CA ILE A 93 -0.41 13.24 -14.29
C ILE A 93 0.60 12.78 -13.24
N ALA A 94 1.09 11.54 -13.35
CA ALA A 94 2.08 10.99 -12.42
C ALA A 94 3.35 11.85 -12.31
N ALA A 95 3.85 12.36 -13.44
CA ALA A 95 5.06 13.18 -13.50
C ALA A 95 4.87 14.64 -13.05
N ASN A 96 3.69 15.21 -13.25
CA ASN A 96 3.44 16.64 -13.03
C ASN A 96 2.71 16.95 -11.71
N THR A 97 2.11 15.96 -11.05
CA THR A 97 1.48 16.16 -9.74
C THR A 97 2.55 16.45 -8.69
N GLN A 98 2.59 17.72 -8.26
CA GLN A 98 3.56 18.22 -7.30
C GLN A 98 2.90 19.09 -6.23
N TYR A 99 3.50 19.11 -5.05
CA TYR A 99 3.21 20.09 -4.01
C TYR A 99 4.51 20.80 -3.63
N GLY A 100 4.59 22.10 -3.92
CA GLY A 100 5.86 22.83 -3.88
C GLY A 100 6.87 22.24 -4.88
N LYS A 101 7.98 21.70 -4.38
CA LYS A 101 9.02 21.02 -5.19
C LYS A 101 8.98 19.49 -5.09
N ASN A 102 7.99 18.95 -4.39
CA ASN A 102 7.88 17.50 -4.21
C ASN A 102 6.94 16.92 -5.25
N ASN A 103 7.47 16.08 -6.14
CA ASN A 103 6.63 15.21 -6.96
C ASN A 103 5.98 14.17 -6.07
N LEU A 104 4.69 13.90 -6.29
CA LEU A 104 3.91 13.06 -5.39
C LEU A 104 3.68 11.67 -5.96
N LEU A 105 3.49 11.53 -7.27
CA LEU A 105 2.99 10.30 -7.91
C LEU A 105 4.00 9.64 -8.86
N ASP A 106 5.26 10.08 -8.85
CA ASP A 106 6.31 9.54 -9.72
C ASP A 106 7.14 8.43 -9.06
N GLY A 107 6.82 8.06 -7.81
CA GLY A 107 7.55 7.08 -6.99
C GLY A 107 8.75 7.65 -6.24
N SER A 108 9.12 8.92 -6.45
CA SER A 108 10.25 9.54 -5.74
C SER A 108 10.01 9.66 -4.23
N LYS A 109 8.74 9.64 -3.81
CA LYS A 109 8.29 9.67 -2.40
C LYS A 109 7.80 8.32 -1.88
N ALA A 110 8.22 7.23 -2.51
CA ALA A 110 8.04 5.87 -2.03
C ALA A 110 9.29 5.33 -1.32
N GLY A 111 9.15 4.21 -0.62
CA GLY A 111 10.29 3.34 -0.37
C GLY A 111 10.80 2.75 -1.69
N ASN A 112 12.06 2.96 -2.01
CA ASN A 112 12.68 2.49 -3.25
C ASN A 112 13.70 1.40 -2.95
N GLY A 113 13.66 0.30 -3.70
CA GLY A 113 14.51 -0.86 -3.48
C GLY A 113 15.16 -1.35 -4.77
N VAL A 114 16.42 -1.77 -4.67
CA VAL A 114 17.13 -2.48 -5.74
C VAL A 114 17.61 -3.81 -5.19
N THR A 115 17.22 -4.90 -5.83
CA THR A 115 17.62 -6.25 -5.45
C THR A 115 18.89 -6.66 -6.21
N SER A 116 19.72 -7.44 -5.55
CA SER A 116 20.86 -8.16 -6.13
C SER A 116 20.73 -9.62 -5.73
N GLY A 117 20.55 -10.51 -6.71
CA GLY A 117 20.26 -11.93 -6.50
C GLY A 117 19.40 -12.47 -7.64
N GLU A 118 19.58 -13.73 -7.99
CA GLU A 118 18.74 -14.36 -9.02
C GLU A 118 17.31 -14.53 -8.51
N ASN A 119 16.33 -14.29 -9.40
CA ASN A 119 14.91 -14.49 -9.12
C ASN A 119 14.34 -13.63 -7.98
N LEU A 120 15.01 -12.52 -7.64
CA LEU A 120 14.59 -11.62 -6.57
C LEU A 120 14.23 -10.24 -7.13
N GLU A 121 13.02 -9.78 -6.87
CA GLU A 121 12.46 -8.51 -7.34
C GLU A 121 11.91 -7.69 -6.17
N PHE A 122 12.22 -6.40 -6.10
CA PHE A 122 11.58 -5.49 -5.16
C PHE A 122 10.21 -5.07 -5.72
N LEU A 123 9.17 -5.12 -4.88
CA LEU A 123 7.83 -4.69 -5.28
C LEU A 123 7.51 -3.32 -4.69
N GLU A 124 7.43 -3.23 -3.37
CA GLU A 124 7.03 -2.02 -2.68
C GLU A 124 7.49 -2.00 -1.23
N ALA A 125 7.34 -0.86 -0.57
CA ALA A 125 7.52 -0.74 0.87
C ALA A 125 6.59 0.30 1.47
N GLY A 126 6.12 0.00 2.69
CA GLY A 126 5.41 0.94 3.55
C GLY A 126 6.33 2.04 4.09
N ALA A 127 5.73 3.01 4.80
CA ALA A 127 6.42 4.18 5.35
C ALA A 127 7.19 3.91 6.66
N ASN A 128 7.04 2.71 7.24
CA ASN A 128 7.68 2.30 8.49
C ASN A 128 9.05 1.63 8.26
N ALA A 129 9.34 1.24 7.01
CA ALA A 129 10.60 0.62 6.63
C ALA A 129 11.77 1.60 6.78
N GLN A 130 12.92 1.10 7.22
CA GLN A 130 14.12 1.90 7.41
C GLN A 130 15.07 1.75 6.23
N THR A 131 15.79 2.82 5.86
CA THR A 131 16.85 2.77 4.85
C THR A 131 17.91 1.73 5.22
N SER A 132 18.29 0.88 4.27
CA SER A 132 19.28 -0.17 4.50
C SER A 132 20.68 0.41 4.69
N GLY A 133 21.48 -0.22 5.55
CA GLY A 133 22.90 0.11 5.70
C GLY A 133 23.76 -0.28 4.48
N PRO A 134 25.08 0.00 4.54
CA PRO A 134 26.02 -0.47 3.53
C PRO A 134 25.96 -2.00 3.40
N GLY A 135 25.74 -2.50 2.19
CA GLY A 135 25.56 -3.94 1.90
C GLY A 135 24.11 -4.40 1.73
N GLY A 136 23.13 -3.54 2.03
CA GLY A 136 21.71 -3.85 1.86
C GLY A 136 21.18 -4.85 2.89
N TYR A 137 19.88 -5.11 2.82
CA TYR A 137 19.20 -6.13 3.61
C TYR A 137 19.34 -7.50 2.98
N VAL A 138 19.89 -8.46 3.73
CA VAL A 138 19.97 -9.85 3.29
C VAL A 138 18.56 -10.44 3.20
N VAL A 139 18.23 -11.06 2.07
CA VAL A 139 16.98 -11.80 1.89
C VAL A 139 17.28 -13.30 2.00
N GLY A 140 16.68 -13.93 3.01
CA GLY A 140 16.80 -15.36 3.28
C GLY A 140 15.51 -16.09 2.94
N ILE A 141 15.60 -17.23 2.25
CA ILE A 141 14.45 -18.08 1.87
C ILE A 141 14.56 -19.43 2.56
N GLN A 142 13.60 -19.73 3.43
CA GLN A 142 13.43 -21.02 4.11
C GLN A 142 12.61 -21.99 3.25
N GLN A 143 11.59 -21.49 2.56
CA GLN A 143 10.72 -22.28 1.70
C GLN A 143 10.40 -21.48 0.44
N SER A 144 10.57 -22.08 -0.73
CA SER A 144 10.10 -21.47 -1.98
C SER A 144 8.59 -21.65 -2.13
N ALA A 145 7.96 -20.72 -2.83
CA ALA A 145 6.56 -20.86 -3.19
C ALA A 145 6.36 -22.06 -4.14
N ARG A 146 5.24 -22.76 -4.02
CA ARG A 146 4.82 -23.85 -4.92
C ARG A 146 3.37 -23.68 -5.33
N GLN A 147 3.05 -24.14 -6.53
CA GLN A 147 1.69 -24.23 -7.05
C GLN A 147 1.09 -25.57 -6.65
N ALA A 148 -0.22 -25.65 -6.41
CA ALA A 148 -0.91 -26.92 -6.29
C ALA A 148 -0.75 -27.70 -7.61
N ALA A 149 -0.40 -28.98 -7.54
CA ALA A 149 -0.21 -29.80 -8.73
C ALA A 149 -0.49 -31.28 -8.44
N VAL A 150 -0.99 -31.99 -9.45
CA VAL A 150 -1.21 -33.44 -9.39
C VAL A 150 -0.73 -34.07 -10.69
N THR A 151 0.03 -35.16 -10.55
CA THR A 151 0.39 -36.06 -11.66
C THR A 151 -0.40 -37.34 -11.51
N GLY A 152 -1.10 -37.76 -12.56
CA GLY A 152 -1.72 -39.07 -12.64
C GLY A 152 -0.70 -40.21 -12.48
N GLY A 153 -0.98 -41.17 -11.60
CA GLY A 153 -0.12 -42.35 -11.41
C GLY A 153 -0.25 -43.41 -12.51
N LYS A 154 -1.29 -43.30 -13.37
CA LYS A 154 -1.54 -44.16 -14.52
C LYS A 154 -1.62 -43.30 -15.78
N GLN A 155 -0.85 -43.69 -16.79
CA GLN A 155 -0.86 -43.02 -18.08
C GLN A 155 -2.21 -43.18 -18.79
N LEU A 156 -2.72 -42.08 -19.34
CA LEU A 156 -3.80 -42.09 -20.31
C LEU A 156 -3.27 -42.74 -21.60
N ASN A 157 -3.97 -43.76 -22.09
CA ASN A 157 -3.61 -44.50 -23.29
C ASN A 157 -4.83 -44.70 -24.18
N GLN A 158 -4.61 -45.21 -25.40
CA GLN A 158 -5.67 -45.38 -26.39
C GLN A 158 -6.84 -46.25 -25.88
N GLY A 159 -6.55 -47.31 -25.11
CA GLY A 159 -7.59 -48.19 -24.58
C GLY A 159 -8.52 -47.48 -23.59
N LEU A 160 -7.99 -46.58 -22.76
CA LEU A 160 -8.79 -45.76 -21.85
C LEU A 160 -9.61 -44.71 -22.61
N ILE A 161 -9.01 -44.10 -23.63
CA ILE A 161 -9.68 -43.10 -24.47
C ILE A 161 -10.87 -43.73 -25.20
N ASP A 162 -10.67 -44.89 -25.81
CA ASP A 162 -11.70 -45.60 -26.56
C ASP A 162 -12.80 -46.16 -25.64
N ALA A 163 -12.49 -46.41 -24.36
CA ALA A 163 -13.44 -46.79 -23.33
C ALA A 163 -14.26 -45.61 -22.77
N GLY A 164 -13.99 -44.37 -23.19
CA GLY A 164 -14.74 -43.19 -22.78
C GLY A 164 -14.43 -42.72 -21.36
N GLU A 165 -13.14 -42.70 -20.98
CA GLU A 165 -12.65 -42.18 -19.70
C GLU A 165 -13.24 -40.81 -19.38
N GLN A 166 -13.79 -40.68 -18.18
CA GLN A 166 -14.36 -39.44 -17.65
C GLN A 166 -13.37 -38.81 -16.67
N ILE A 167 -13.13 -37.52 -16.83
CA ILE A 167 -12.28 -36.68 -15.99
C ILE A 167 -13.12 -35.54 -15.45
N THR A 168 -13.19 -35.41 -14.14
CA THR A 168 -13.85 -34.29 -13.48
C THR A 168 -12.80 -33.45 -12.75
N ILE A 169 -12.84 -32.13 -12.95
CA ILE A 169 -11.94 -31.18 -12.30
C ILE A 169 -12.78 -30.08 -11.69
N THR A 170 -12.58 -29.79 -10.41
CA THR A 170 -13.29 -28.69 -9.73
C THR A 170 -12.29 -27.72 -9.11
N GLU A 171 -12.43 -26.43 -9.41
CA GLU A 171 -11.61 -25.33 -8.88
C GLU A 171 -12.51 -24.11 -8.67
N GLY A 172 -12.37 -23.43 -7.52
CA GLY A 172 -13.09 -22.17 -7.27
C GLY A 172 -14.62 -22.24 -7.39
N GLY A 173 -15.23 -23.43 -7.19
CA GLY A 173 -16.67 -23.65 -7.37
C GLY A 173 -17.12 -23.90 -8.82
N ARG A 174 -16.20 -23.90 -9.79
CA ARG A 174 -16.45 -24.32 -11.18
C ARG A 174 -16.05 -25.78 -11.35
N THR A 175 -16.87 -26.54 -12.06
CA THR A 175 -16.59 -27.95 -12.38
C THR A 175 -16.55 -28.15 -13.89
N LEU A 176 -15.50 -28.81 -14.36
CA LEU A 176 -15.39 -29.35 -15.70
C LEU A 176 -15.58 -30.85 -15.64
N ASP A 177 -16.56 -31.36 -16.38
CA ASP A 177 -16.71 -32.79 -16.67
C ASP A 177 -16.31 -33.03 -18.13
N PHE A 178 -15.18 -33.71 -18.33
CA PHE A 178 -14.63 -34.04 -19.64
C PHE A 178 -14.73 -35.54 -19.88
N GLN A 179 -15.17 -35.94 -21.07
CA GLN A 179 -15.23 -37.34 -21.48
C GLN A 179 -14.40 -37.55 -22.75
N THR A 180 -13.54 -38.56 -22.75
CA THR A 180 -12.74 -38.91 -23.92
C THR A 180 -13.62 -39.47 -25.04
N GLN A 181 -13.18 -39.30 -26.29
CA GLN A 181 -13.93 -39.74 -27.47
C GLN A 181 -13.16 -40.85 -28.20
N THR A 182 -13.87 -41.94 -28.51
CA THR A 182 -13.32 -43.06 -29.27
C THR A 182 -12.72 -42.60 -30.61
N GLY A 183 -11.54 -43.11 -30.95
CA GLY A 183 -10.84 -42.79 -32.20
C GLY A 183 -10.02 -41.49 -32.19
N ARG A 184 -10.06 -40.70 -31.10
CA ARG A 184 -9.08 -39.62 -30.88
C ARG A 184 -7.76 -40.22 -30.41
N THR A 185 -6.65 -39.62 -30.83
CA THR A 185 -5.31 -39.96 -30.31
C THR A 185 -5.11 -39.36 -28.91
N VAL A 186 -4.14 -39.88 -28.15
CA VAL A 186 -3.78 -39.35 -26.82
C VAL A 186 -3.48 -37.86 -26.88
N GLU A 187 -2.69 -37.43 -27.86
CA GLU A 187 -2.35 -36.04 -28.06
C GLU A 187 -3.57 -35.15 -28.36
N GLN A 188 -4.46 -35.61 -29.25
CA GLN A 188 -5.70 -34.89 -29.54
C GLN A 188 -6.59 -34.78 -28.30
N THR A 189 -6.77 -35.87 -27.55
CA THR A 189 -7.56 -35.86 -26.31
C THR A 189 -6.99 -34.90 -25.27
N LEU A 190 -5.66 -34.85 -25.11
CA LEU A 190 -5.04 -33.91 -24.18
C LEU A 190 -5.12 -32.46 -24.67
N ASN A 191 -5.09 -32.22 -25.99
CA ASN A 191 -5.37 -30.89 -26.55
C ASN A 191 -6.82 -30.48 -26.27
N ASP A 192 -7.78 -31.38 -26.48
CA ASP A 192 -9.19 -31.13 -26.21
C ASP A 192 -9.43 -30.87 -24.71
N LEU A 193 -8.78 -31.63 -23.82
CA LEU A 193 -8.85 -31.42 -22.37
C LEU A 193 -8.26 -30.06 -21.98
N GLY A 194 -7.11 -29.69 -22.53
CA GLY A 194 -6.48 -28.39 -22.28
C GLY A 194 -7.39 -27.22 -22.69
N THR A 195 -8.03 -27.33 -23.86
CA THR A 195 -9.03 -26.36 -24.32
C THR A 195 -10.24 -26.33 -23.40
N ALA A 196 -10.77 -27.49 -23.02
CA ALA A 196 -11.91 -27.57 -22.11
C ALA A 196 -11.63 -26.96 -20.73
N ILE A 197 -10.41 -27.12 -20.19
CA ILE A 197 -9.98 -26.46 -18.94
C ILE A 197 -9.98 -24.93 -19.10
N LYS A 198 -9.49 -24.42 -20.24
CA LYS A 198 -9.48 -22.98 -20.54
C LYS A 198 -10.91 -22.44 -20.70
N ASP A 199 -11.76 -23.13 -21.44
CA ASP A 199 -13.15 -22.74 -21.72
C ASP A 199 -14.04 -22.79 -20.48
N ALA A 200 -13.76 -23.73 -19.57
CA ALA A 200 -14.43 -23.81 -18.26
C ALA A 200 -13.98 -22.69 -17.30
N GLY A 201 -12.97 -21.89 -17.67
CA GLY A 201 -12.46 -20.80 -16.83
C GLY A 201 -11.78 -21.28 -15.56
N LEU A 202 -11.19 -22.48 -15.58
CA LEU A 202 -10.44 -23.02 -14.45
C LEU A 202 -9.03 -22.41 -14.41
N ASN A 203 -8.53 -22.08 -13.22
CA ASN A 203 -7.18 -21.52 -13.04
C ASN A 203 -6.07 -22.58 -13.06
N LEU A 204 -6.16 -23.50 -14.01
CA LEU A 204 -5.25 -24.64 -14.13
C LEU A 204 -4.55 -24.64 -15.49
N LYS A 205 -3.35 -25.22 -15.54
CA LYS A 205 -2.63 -25.53 -16.77
C LYS A 205 -2.39 -27.04 -16.82
N LEU A 206 -2.62 -27.61 -17.99
CA LEU A 206 -2.26 -28.98 -18.32
C LEU A 206 -0.81 -28.96 -18.83
N LEU A 207 0.11 -29.51 -18.03
CA LEU A 207 1.51 -29.65 -18.40
C LEU A 207 1.68 -30.95 -19.18
N ARG A 208 2.40 -30.87 -20.29
CA ARG A 208 2.60 -31.99 -21.21
C ARG A 208 4.05 -32.02 -21.67
N PRO A 209 4.59 -33.20 -21.98
CA PRO A 209 5.85 -33.31 -22.71
C PRO A 209 5.78 -32.54 -24.03
N ASP A 210 6.94 -32.12 -24.55
CA ASP A 210 7.00 -31.43 -25.83
C ASP A 210 6.41 -32.34 -26.94
N PRO A 211 5.41 -31.89 -27.70
CA PRO A 211 4.78 -32.68 -28.77
C PRO A 211 5.79 -33.18 -29.81
N SER A 212 6.90 -32.45 -30.03
CA SER A 212 7.95 -32.87 -30.95
C SER A 212 8.73 -34.11 -30.47
N THR A 213 8.60 -34.46 -29.19
CA THR A 213 9.31 -35.57 -28.54
C THR A 213 8.45 -36.79 -28.27
N THR A 214 7.12 -36.71 -28.50
CA THR A 214 6.15 -37.78 -28.26
C THR A 214 5.36 -38.11 -29.51
N LYS A 215 4.99 -39.38 -29.74
CA LYS A 215 4.06 -39.73 -30.83
C LYS A 215 2.61 -39.49 -30.39
N ALA A 216 1.73 -39.27 -31.36
CA ALA A 216 0.32 -38.93 -31.11
C ALA A 216 -0.44 -39.91 -30.20
N SER A 217 -0.11 -41.21 -30.23
CA SER A 217 -0.75 -42.27 -29.43
C SER A 217 0.11 -42.79 -28.29
N ASP A 218 1.28 -42.20 -28.02
CA ASP A 218 2.11 -42.62 -26.89
C ASP A 218 1.34 -42.38 -25.59
N PRO A 219 1.32 -43.33 -24.64
CA PRO A 219 0.69 -43.12 -23.34
C PRO A 219 1.33 -41.95 -22.59
N GLN A 220 0.51 -41.08 -21.99
CA GLN A 220 0.99 -39.89 -21.28
C GLN A 220 0.32 -39.77 -19.92
N GLU A 221 1.08 -39.30 -18.92
CA GLU A 221 0.53 -38.91 -17.63
C GLU A 221 -0.19 -37.56 -17.78
N ILE A 222 -1.29 -37.39 -17.03
CA ILE A 222 -1.97 -36.10 -16.96
C ILE A 222 -1.37 -35.35 -15.77
N LEU A 223 -0.71 -34.22 -16.06
CA LEU A 223 -0.18 -33.32 -15.04
C LEU A 223 -0.96 -32.01 -15.05
N LEU A 224 -1.73 -31.78 -13.99
CA LEU A 224 -2.45 -30.52 -13.78
C LEU A 224 -1.72 -29.69 -12.74
N GLN A 225 -1.54 -28.40 -13.02
CA GLN A 225 -0.92 -27.46 -12.10
C GLN A 225 -1.76 -26.18 -12.04
N HIS A 226 -1.93 -25.64 -10.83
CA HIS A 226 -2.57 -24.34 -10.64
C HIS A 226 -1.73 -23.21 -11.24
N LYS A 227 -2.36 -22.17 -11.77
CA LYS A 227 -1.66 -21.00 -12.35
C LYS A 227 -1.05 -20.09 -11.30
N GLU A 228 -1.65 -20.04 -10.12
CA GLU A 228 -1.20 -19.22 -8.99
C GLU A 228 -0.43 -20.04 -7.95
N TYR A 229 0.45 -19.35 -7.23
CA TYR A 229 1.29 -19.91 -6.16
C TYR A 229 0.67 -19.62 -4.81
N GLY A 230 0.88 -20.50 -3.84
CA GLY A 230 0.48 -20.27 -2.45
C GLY A 230 -0.45 -21.35 -1.90
N ASN A 231 -0.65 -21.33 -0.59
CA ASN A 231 -1.45 -22.35 0.10
C ASN A 231 -2.97 -22.16 -0.03
N GLU A 232 -3.42 -21.00 -0.48
CA GLU A 232 -4.84 -20.65 -0.64
C GLU A 232 -5.47 -21.31 -1.88
N HIS A 233 -4.63 -21.71 -2.85
CA HIS A 233 -5.09 -22.27 -4.12
C HIS A 233 -5.14 -23.79 -4.08
N THR A 234 -6.32 -24.33 -4.36
CA THR A 234 -6.62 -25.77 -4.30
C THR A 234 -7.57 -26.15 -5.42
N PHE A 235 -7.57 -27.43 -5.80
CA PHE A 235 -8.53 -27.98 -6.74
C PHE A 235 -8.74 -29.47 -6.44
N THR A 236 -9.84 -30.03 -6.91
CA THR A 236 -10.10 -31.46 -6.83
C THR A 236 -10.11 -32.09 -8.22
N VAL A 237 -9.75 -33.36 -8.27
CA VAL A 237 -9.73 -34.15 -9.50
C VAL A 237 -10.38 -35.50 -9.28
N ALA A 238 -11.11 -35.99 -10.27
CA ALA A 238 -11.65 -37.35 -10.32
C ALA A 238 -11.44 -37.95 -11.71
N SER A 239 -11.23 -39.26 -11.77
CA SER A 239 -11.20 -40.01 -13.03
C SER A 239 -12.01 -41.31 -12.92
N SER A 240 -12.70 -41.72 -13.98
CA SER A 240 -13.46 -42.98 -13.99
C SER A 240 -12.58 -44.21 -13.85
N THR A 241 -11.30 -44.11 -14.22
CA THR A 241 -10.28 -45.12 -13.98
C THR A 241 -9.39 -44.68 -12.82
N ALA A 242 -9.26 -45.57 -11.82
CA ALA A 242 -8.33 -45.34 -10.71
C ALA A 242 -6.88 -45.19 -11.21
N GLY A 243 -6.19 -44.19 -10.69
CA GLY A 243 -4.81 -43.84 -11.00
C GLY A 243 -4.65 -42.82 -12.13
N VAL A 244 -5.66 -42.57 -12.98
CA VAL A 244 -5.51 -41.60 -14.09
C VAL A 244 -5.37 -40.18 -13.54
N LEU A 245 -6.25 -39.76 -12.62
CA LEU A 245 -6.10 -38.52 -11.86
C LEU A 245 -6.52 -38.67 -10.39
N SER A 246 -7.42 -39.61 -10.08
CA SER A 246 -7.80 -39.93 -8.70
C SER A 246 -7.35 -41.32 -8.26
N THR A 247 -7.08 -41.46 -6.96
CA THR A 247 -6.72 -42.70 -6.27
C THR A 247 -7.79 -43.78 -6.41
N LYS A 248 -9.07 -43.38 -6.44
CA LYS A 248 -10.22 -44.28 -6.63
C LYS A 248 -11.06 -43.82 -7.82
N ALA A 249 -11.56 -44.79 -8.57
CA ALA A 249 -12.44 -44.58 -9.71
C ALA A 249 -13.70 -43.80 -9.31
N GLY A 250 -13.96 -42.68 -9.98
CA GLY A 250 -15.14 -41.83 -9.81
C GLY A 250 -15.23 -41.06 -8.49
N ILE A 251 -14.19 -41.09 -7.66
CA ILE A 251 -14.13 -40.36 -6.39
C ILE A 251 -13.15 -39.20 -6.53
N SER A 252 -13.62 -37.99 -6.18
CA SER A 252 -12.78 -36.79 -6.20
C SER A 252 -11.75 -36.82 -5.08
N ASP A 253 -10.49 -36.60 -5.45
CA ASP A 253 -9.40 -36.35 -4.51
C ASP A 253 -9.12 -34.85 -4.43
N LEU A 254 -8.85 -34.37 -3.23
CA LEU A 254 -8.30 -33.04 -3.01
C LEU A 254 -6.82 -33.07 -3.33
N VAL A 255 -6.39 -32.21 -4.25
CA VAL A 255 -4.97 -32.05 -4.58
C VAL A 255 -4.29 -31.25 -3.47
N ASP A 256 -3.08 -31.67 -3.10
CA ASP A 256 -2.26 -30.95 -2.13
C ASP A 256 -2.13 -29.48 -2.53
N ASN A 257 -2.37 -28.60 -1.56
CA ASN A 257 -2.28 -27.17 -1.76
C ASN A 257 -0.88 -26.77 -2.22
N GLY A 258 -0.80 -25.62 -2.88
CA GLY A 258 0.47 -24.94 -3.05
C GLY A 258 1.10 -24.56 -1.69
N ALA A 259 2.25 -23.93 -1.77
CA ALA A 259 2.95 -23.43 -0.60
C ALA A 259 3.34 -21.97 -0.84
N ASP A 260 3.23 -21.14 0.19
CA ASP A 260 3.77 -19.79 0.15
C ASP A 260 5.28 -19.81 0.35
N VAL A 261 5.93 -18.75 -0.13
CA VAL A 261 7.31 -18.44 0.22
C VAL A 261 7.43 -18.24 1.74
N LYS A 262 8.52 -18.68 2.36
CA LYS A 262 8.84 -18.39 3.76
C LYS A 262 10.28 -17.93 3.84
N GLY A 263 10.55 -16.96 4.70
CA GLY A 263 11.86 -16.37 4.79
C GLY A 263 11.96 -15.15 5.70
N THR A 264 13.09 -14.47 5.59
CA THR A 264 13.43 -13.29 6.39
C THR A 264 13.95 -12.18 5.50
N ILE A 265 13.74 -10.93 5.89
CA ILE A 265 14.38 -9.76 5.30
C ILE A 265 15.23 -9.12 6.40
N ASN A 266 16.52 -8.92 6.15
CA ASN A 266 17.48 -8.44 7.15
C ASN A 266 17.54 -9.29 8.44
N GLY A 267 17.27 -10.61 8.33
CA GLY A 267 17.16 -11.51 9.49
C GLY A 267 15.88 -11.35 10.32
N GLU A 268 14.99 -10.41 9.96
CA GLU A 268 13.69 -10.24 10.59
C GLU A 268 12.62 -11.07 9.88
N ALA A 269 11.64 -11.57 10.64
CA ALA A 269 10.60 -12.44 10.13
C ALA A 269 9.74 -11.73 9.06
N ALA A 270 9.43 -12.45 7.99
CA ALA A 270 8.56 -11.96 6.93
C ALA A 270 7.43 -12.96 6.66
N SER A 271 6.23 -12.43 6.39
CA SER A 271 5.06 -13.21 6.02
C SER A 271 5.05 -13.42 4.51
N GLY A 272 4.92 -14.67 4.06
CA GLY A 272 4.75 -14.97 2.65
C GLY A 272 3.28 -15.10 2.24
N ARG A 273 2.99 -14.68 1.00
CA ARG A 273 1.76 -15.02 0.28
C ARG A 273 2.13 -15.29 -1.18
N GLY A 274 1.89 -16.51 -1.64
CA GLY A 274 2.38 -16.98 -2.93
C GLY A 274 3.89 -16.78 -3.03
N GLN A 275 4.34 -16.03 -4.04
CA GLN A 275 5.76 -15.69 -4.27
C GLN A 275 6.23 -14.41 -3.57
N VAL A 276 5.34 -13.69 -2.89
CA VAL A 276 5.65 -12.39 -2.28
C VAL A 276 5.96 -12.59 -0.80
N LEU A 277 7.13 -12.10 -0.38
CA LEU A 277 7.59 -12.07 0.99
C LEU A 277 7.48 -10.64 1.52
N THR A 278 6.73 -10.45 2.59
CA THR A 278 6.42 -9.15 3.19
C THR A 278 6.96 -9.06 4.60
N GLY A 279 7.80 -8.07 4.91
CA GLY A 279 8.30 -7.85 6.27
C GLY A 279 7.16 -7.65 7.26
N ALA A 280 7.18 -8.40 8.37
CA ALA A 280 6.04 -8.49 9.28
C ALA A 280 5.74 -7.15 9.98
N HIS A 281 4.49 -6.95 10.38
CA HIS A 281 4.11 -5.79 11.19
C HIS A 281 4.82 -5.79 12.54
N GLY A 282 5.35 -4.64 12.98
CA GLY A 282 6.16 -4.51 14.19
C GLY A 282 7.64 -4.89 14.01
N SER A 283 8.06 -5.23 12.79
CA SER A 283 9.47 -5.41 12.44
C SER A 283 10.22 -4.08 12.58
N GLY A 284 11.44 -4.12 13.10
CA GLY A 284 12.21 -2.92 13.40
C GLY A 284 12.66 -2.16 12.15
N SER A 285 13.14 -2.89 11.13
CA SER A 285 13.74 -2.25 9.94
C SER A 285 13.02 -2.54 8.62
N VAL A 286 12.24 -3.63 8.55
CA VAL A 286 11.71 -4.15 7.28
C VAL A 286 10.19 -4.14 7.17
N GLU A 287 9.49 -3.53 8.12
CA GLU A 287 8.02 -3.54 8.15
C GLU A 287 7.42 -3.05 6.83
N GLY A 288 6.60 -3.92 6.22
CA GLY A 288 5.89 -3.61 4.99
C GLY A 288 6.75 -3.61 3.72
N ILE A 289 8.05 -3.94 3.79
CA ILE A 289 8.88 -4.21 2.59
C ILE A 289 8.37 -5.49 1.93
N GLN A 290 8.10 -5.43 0.64
CA GLN A 290 7.69 -6.56 -0.18
C GLN A 290 8.75 -6.88 -1.24
N VAL A 291 9.14 -8.16 -1.27
CA VAL A 291 10.01 -8.71 -2.32
C VAL A 291 9.35 -9.94 -2.92
N ARG A 292 9.45 -10.09 -4.24
CA ARG A 292 9.02 -11.30 -4.94
C ARG A 292 10.22 -12.21 -5.15
N TYR A 293 10.05 -13.48 -4.80
CA TYR A 293 11.02 -14.52 -5.10
C TYR A 293 10.42 -15.58 -6.00
N THR A 294 10.97 -15.73 -7.21
CA THR A 294 10.50 -16.68 -8.23
C THR A 294 11.38 -17.93 -8.35
N GLY A 295 12.42 -18.04 -7.51
CA GLY A 295 13.33 -19.18 -7.54
C GLY A 295 12.76 -20.43 -6.88
N THR A 296 13.45 -21.55 -7.10
CA THR A 296 13.08 -22.87 -6.56
C THR A 296 13.99 -23.32 -5.43
N GLN A 297 14.91 -22.46 -4.97
CA GLN A 297 15.83 -22.84 -3.90
C GLN A 297 15.08 -22.94 -2.57
N GLN A 298 15.33 -24.03 -1.86
CA GLN A 298 14.86 -24.24 -0.50
C GLN A 298 16.09 -24.25 0.43
N GLY A 299 16.07 -23.39 1.45
CA GLY A 299 17.15 -23.31 2.43
C GLY A 299 16.96 -24.28 3.61
N PRO A 300 17.95 -24.35 4.52
CA PRO A 300 17.75 -24.90 5.87
C PRO A 300 16.62 -24.16 6.61
N ASP A 301 16.21 -24.63 7.79
CA ASP A 301 15.21 -23.94 8.63
C ASP A 301 15.58 -22.47 8.93
N ASP A 302 16.87 -22.11 8.85
CA ASP A 302 17.38 -20.73 9.02
C ASP A 302 17.39 -19.89 7.72
N GLY A 303 17.06 -20.48 6.57
CA GLY A 303 16.93 -19.82 5.26
C GLY A 303 18.25 -19.71 4.48
N ALA A 304 18.20 -20.03 3.18
CA ALA A 304 19.31 -19.79 2.27
C ALA A 304 19.30 -18.32 1.84
N THR A 305 20.43 -17.64 1.92
CA THR A 305 20.57 -16.28 1.37
C THR A 305 20.46 -16.33 -0.15
N VAL A 306 19.42 -15.69 -0.69
CA VAL A 306 19.18 -15.63 -2.14
C VAL A 306 19.63 -14.31 -2.76
N GLY A 307 19.91 -13.30 -1.93
CA GLY A 307 20.34 -11.99 -2.39
C GLY A 307 20.30 -10.91 -1.32
N THR A 308 20.50 -9.68 -1.76
CA THR A 308 20.44 -8.46 -0.94
C THR A 308 19.49 -7.44 -1.55
N LEU A 309 18.80 -6.67 -0.72
CA LEU A 309 17.96 -5.54 -1.09
C LEU A 309 18.62 -4.25 -0.59
N THR A 310 19.06 -3.39 -1.51
CA THR A 310 19.44 -2.01 -1.16
C THR A 310 18.19 -1.16 -1.16
N PHE A 311 17.79 -0.66 0.02
CA PHE A 311 16.53 0.06 0.22
C PHE A 311 16.76 1.49 0.70
N SER A 312 16.03 2.44 0.13
CA SER A 312 16.00 3.85 0.52
C SER A 312 14.59 4.27 0.87
N GLN A 313 14.38 4.71 2.11
CA GLN A 313 13.09 5.25 2.51
C GLN A 313 12.98 6.74 2.14
N ASN A 314 12.17 7.05 1.14
CA ASN A 314 11.93 8.44 0.71
C ASN A 314 10.49 8.92 0.99
N SER A 315 9.76 8.23 1.86
CA SER A 315 8.39 8.58 2.25
C SER A 315 8.29 10.01 2.76
N LEU A 316 7.12 10.62 2.56
CA LEU A 316 6.83 11.96 3.09
C LEU A 316 6.68 11.85 4.60
N VAL A 317 7.38 12.71 5.34
CA VAL A 317 7.34 12.78 6.80
C VAL A 317 6.74 14.11 7.20
N PHE A 318 5.68 14.07 8.00
CA PHE A 318 5.00 15.24 8.53
C PHE A 318 5.24 15.34 10.03
N GLN A 319 5.77 16.49 10.46
CA GLN A 319 5.86 16.82 11.89
C GLN A 319 4.49 17.29 12.37
N ILE A 320 3.70 16.34 12.87
CA ILE A 320 2.31 16.53 13.31
C ILE A 320 2.21 16.77 14.83
N GLY A 321 3.31 17.05 15.51
CA GLY A 321 3.30 17.40 16.93
C GLY A 321 4.33 18.45 17.29
N GLY A 322 4.18 19.06 18.46
CA GLY A 322 5.08 20.12 18.94
C GLY A 322 6.44 19.61 19.43
N ASN A 323 6.60 18.30 19.65
CA ASN A 323 7.83 17.71 20.18
C ASN A 323 8.58 16.85 19.16
N ALA A 324 9.88 16.70 19.35
CA ALA A 324 10.73 15.86 18.51
C ALA A 324 10.20 14.42 18.41
N GLY A 325 10.18 13.87 17.20
CA GLY A 325 9.73 12.50 16.91
C GLY A 325 8.21 12.32 16.80
N GLN A 326 7.41 13.36 17.03
CA GLN A 326 5.95 13.33 16.80
C GLN A 326 5.64 13.51 15.31
N THR A 327 5.96 12.47 14.52
CA THR A 327 5.80 12.47 13.07
C THR A 327 4.82 11.41 12.59
N ALA A 328 4.19 11.67 11.45
CA ALA A 328 3.47 10.67 10.67
C ALA A 328 4.04 10.63 9.26
N SER A 329 4.13 9.43 8.70
CA SER A 329 4.76 9.21 7.40
C SER A 329 3.82 8.48 6.44
N ILE A 330 3.94 8.79 5.15
CA ILE A 330 3.21 8.10 4.09
C ILE A 330 4.10 7.87 2.88
N SER A 331 3.99 6.66 2.31
CA SER A 331 4.70 6.24 1.11
C SER A 331 3.80 6.52 -0.10
N MET A 332 4.31 7.25 -1.09
CA MET A 332 3.55 7.60 -2.28
C MET A 332 4.07 6.80 -3.47
N LYS A 333 3.32 5.76 -3.85
CA LYS A 333 3.68 4.85 -4.94
C LYS A 333 3.65 5.56 -6.30
N SER A 334 4.43 5.05 -7.24
CA SER A 334 4.44 5.56 -8.62
C SER A 334 3.13 5.19 -9.33
N MET A 335 2.50 6.19 -9.96
CA MET A 335 1.33 6.03 -10.82
C MET A 335 1.69 5.97 -12.30
N ARG A 336 2.98 5.85 -12.63
CA ARG A 336 3.42 5.67 -14.03
C ARG A 336 2.94 4.34 -14.57
N ALA A 337 2.55 4.31 -15.84
CA ALA A 337 2.03 3.10 -16.49
C ALA A 337 3.02 1.93 -16.46
N THR A 338 4.33 2.19 -16.46
CA THR A 338 5.36 1.15 -16.37
C THR A 338 5.50 0.53 -14.98
N GLN A 339 4.84 1.09 -13.96
CA GLN A 339 4.87 0.62 -12.57
C GLN A 339 3.50 0.14 -12.07
N LEU A 340 2.46 0.23 -12.91
CA LEU A 340 1.11 -0.23 -12.60
C LEU A 340 0.79 -1.53 -13.35
N GLY A 341 -0.12 -2.33 -12.80
CA GLY A 341 -0.62 -3.55 -13.45
C GLY A 341 0.41 -4.67 -13.51
N SER A 342 1.35 -4.70 -12.56
CA SER A 342 2.44 -5.69 -12.55
C SER A 342 2.00 -7.03 -11.92
N GLY A 343 2.75 -8.10 -12.21
CA GLY A 343 2.53 -9.42 -11.57
C GLY A 343 1.32 -10.20 -12.08
N VAL A 344 0.65 -9.74 -13.13
CA VAL A 344 -0.47 -10.45 -13.76
C VAL A 344 0.06 -11.46 -14.78
N GLN A 345 -0.22 -12.75 -14.57
CA GLN A 345 0.06 -13.76 -15.60
C GLN A 345 -0.86 -13.59 -16.80
N ASN A 346 -0.32 -13.59 -18.01
CA ASN A 346 -1.06 -13.46 -19.27
C ASN A 346 -0.30 -14.13 -20.42
N ASP A 347 -1.02 -14.46 -21.50
CA ASP A 347 -0.49 -15.26 -22.62
C ASP A 347 0.40 -14.39 -23.54
N SER A 348 0.16 -13.08 -23.58
CA SER A 348 0.90 -12.08 -24.37
C SER A 348 2.22 -11.63 -23.72
N GLY A 349 2.50 -12.01 -22.48
CA GLY A 349 3.72 -11.67 -21.76
C GLY A 349 3.83 -10.20 -21.31
N PHE A 350 2.71 -9.47 -21.23
CA PHE A 350 2.69 -8.08 -20.73
C PHE A 350 3.09 -8.04 -19.25
N ARG A 351 4.04 -7.18 -18.90
CA ARG A 351 4.54 -7.07 -17.51
C ARG A 351 3.97 -5.89 -16.73
N SER A 352 3.37 -4.92 -17.43
CA SER A 352 2.85 -3.69 -16.83
C SER A 352 1.83 -3.04 -17.77
N LEU A 353 1.10 -2.07 -17.23
CA LEU A 353 0.16 -1.23 -17.97
C LEU A 353 0.84 -0.50 -19.15
N GLY A 354 2.14 -0.19 -19.07
CA GLY A 354 2.88 0.44 -20.15
C GLY A 354 3.17 -0.45 -21.38
N GLN A 355 2.86 -1.75 -21.31
CA GLN A 355 3.13 -2.73 -22.37
C GLN A 355 1.86 -3.31 -23.02
N VAL A 356 0.68 -2.89 -22.56
CA VAL A 356 -0.60 -3.40 -23.05
C VAL A 356 -0.78 -3.12 -24.55
N ASN A 357 -1.40 -4.05 -25.25
CA ASN A 357 -1.64 -3.96 -26.68
C ASN A 357 -2.96 -4.63 -27.04
N VAL A 358 -3.82 -3.90 -27.73
CA VAL A 358 -5.19 -4.29 -28.06
C VAL A 358 -5.41 -4.56 -29.56
N ARG A 359 -4.33 -4.64 -30.34
CA ARG A 359 -4.39 -4.87 -31.80
C ARG A 359 -4.85 -6.29 -32.19
N ASN A 360 -5.04 -7.18 -31.22
CA ASN A 360 -5.58 -8.51 -31.43
C ASN A 360 -6.43 -8.95 -30.23
N SER A 361 -7.33 -9.90 -30.45
CA SER A 361 -8.28 -10.40 -29.44
C SER A 361 -7.60 -10.88 -28.15
N GLN A 362 -6.55 -11.69 -28.26
CA GLN A 362 -5.80 -12.19 -27.10
C GLN A 362 -5.10 -11.06 -26.34
N GLY A 363 -4.48 -10.12 -27.05
CA GLY A 363 -3.85 -8.93 -26.49
C GLY A 363 -4.86 -8.04 -25.76
N ALA A 364 -6.07 -7.87 -26.30
CA ALA A 364 -7.12 -7.12 -25.62
C ALA A 364 -7.58 -7.82 -24.32
N GLN A 365 -7.78 -9.13 -24.32
CA GLN A 365 -8.10 -9.90 -23.11
C GLN A 365 -7.00 -9.81 -22.05
N ASP A 366 -5.74 -9.89 -22.47
CA ASP A 366 -4.59 -9.78 -21.56
C ASP A 366 -4.44 -8.36 -21.02
N SER A 367 -4.64 -7.36 -21.87
CA SER A 367 -4.64 -5.95 -21.50
C SER A 367 -5.74 -5.64 -20.47
N MET A 368 -6.94 -6.23 -20.59
CA MET A 368 -8.00 -6.06 -19.60
C MET A 368 -7.55 -6.51 -18.22
N ARG A 369 -6.90 -7.67 -18.12
CA ARG A 369 -6.40 -8.19 -16.83
C ARG A 369 -5.34 -7.27 -16.21
N VAL A 370 -4.43 -6.73 -17.03
CA VAL A 370 -3.41 -5.77 -16.59
C VAL A 370 -4.05 -4.44 -16.13
N ILE A 371 -5.05 -3.94 -16.87
CA ILE A 371 -5.77 -2.70 -16.52
C ILE A 371 -6.60 -2.88 -15.25
N ASP A 372 -7.30 -4.00 -15.10
CA ASP A 372 -8.08 -4.31 -13.90
C ASP A 372 -7.17 -4.33 -12.66
N ARG A 373 -5.98 -4.93 -12.78
CA ARG A 373 -4.96 -4.88 -11.72
C ARG A 373 -4.48 -3.45 -11.44
N ALA A 374 -4.24 -2.64 -12.46
CA ALA A 374 -3.85 -1.24 -12.28
C ALA A 374 -4.95 -0.41 -11.57
N ILE A 375 -6.23 -0.66 -11.90
CA ILE A 375 -7.38 -0.03 -11.23
C ILE A 375 -7.39 -0.40 -9.74
N GLU A 376 -7.17 -1.67 -9.42
CA GLU A 376 -7.08 -2.14 -8.03
C GLU A 376 -5.93 -1.45 -7.29
N GLU A 377 -4.73 -1.39 -7.89
CA GLU A 377 -3.56 -0.75 -7.28
C GLU A 377 -3.79 0.75 -6.99
N VAL A 378 -4.42 1.48 -7.92
CA VAL A 378 -4.78 2.89 -7.73
C VAL A 378 -5.87 3.04 -6.67
N ALA A 379 -6.87 2.16 -6.64
CA ALA A 379 -7.92 2.18 -5.63
C ALA A 379 -7.36 1.92 -4.22
N VAL A 380 -6.43 0.98 -4.07
CA VAL A 380 -5.73 0.73 -2.80
C VAL A 380 -4.92 1.95 -2.39
N ALA A 381 -4.15 2.56 -3.30
CA ALA A 381 -3.37 3.77 -2.99
C ALA A 381 -4.27 4.94 -2.52
N ARG A 382 -5.44 5.12 -3.13
CA ARG A 382 -6.45 6.10 -2.67
C ARG A 382 -7.00 5.76 -1.29
N GLY A 383 -7.30 4.48 -1.05
CA GLY A 383 -7.76 3.99 0.25
C GLY A 383 -6.75 4.25 1.36
N GLU A 384 -5.47 3.94 1.12
CA GLU A 384 -4.36 4.19 2.05
C GLU A 384 -4.21 5.69 2.35
N MET A 385 -4.28 6.55 1.33
CA MET A 385 -4.19 8.00 1.51
C MET A 385 -5.38 8.58 2.29
N GLY A 386 -6.61 8.15 1.97
CA GLY A 386 -7.79 8.56 2.70
C GLY A 386 -7.77 8.11 4.16
N ALA A 387 -7.30 6.89 4.42
CA ALA A 387 -7.10 6.39 5.78
C ALA A 387 -6.05 7.20 6.55
N PHE A 388 -4.92 7.53 5.92
CA PHE A 388 -3.88 8.36 6.53
C PHE A 388 -4.39 9.77 6.84
N GLN A 389 -5.06 10.43 5.89
CA GLN A 389 -5.61 11.76 6.08
C GLN A 389 -6.60 11.77 7.25
N ARG A 390 -7.58 10.86 7.26
CA ARG A 390 -8.64 10.85 8.27
C ARG A 390 -8.13 10.43 9.65
N ASN A 391 -7.39 9.33 9.72
CA ASN A 391 -7.05 8.71 11.00
C ASN A 391 -5.78 9.27 11.62
N SER A 392 -4.80 9.67 10.80
CA SER A 392 -3.51 10.17 11.31
C SER A 392 -3.46 11.69 11.34
N VAL A 393 -3.92 12.37 10.28
CA VAL A 393 -3.77 13.83 10.18
C VAL A 393 -4.95 14.58 10.80
N GLU A 394 -6.19 14.31 10.38
CA GLU A 394 -7.39 15.02 10.86
C GLU A 394 -7.69 14.72 12.33
N SER A 395 -7.58 13.45 12.74
CA SER A 395 -7.75 13.07 14.15
C SER A 395 -6.75 13.78 15.05
N ASN A 396 -5.47 13.80 14.64
CA ASN A 396 -4.42 14.48 15.38
C ASN A 396 -4.56 16.01 15.34
N LEU A 397 -4.98 16.60 14.22
CA LEU A 397 -5.28 18.04 14.12
C LEU A 397 -6.34 18.47 15.14
N ASN A 398 -7.41 17.69 15.28
CA ASN A 398 -8.43 17.94 16.29
C ASN A 398 -7.86 17.85 17.72
N TYR A 399 -7.02 16.85 17.99
CA TYR A 399 -6.31 16.72 19.26
C TYR A 399 -5.40 17.93 19.53
N LEU A 400 -4.61 18.37 18.55
CA LEU A 400 -3.71 19.51 18.70
C LEU A 400 -4.47 20.81 18.99
N ARG A 401 -5.62 21.04 18.36
CA ARG A 401 -6.46 22.23 18.62
C ARG A 401 -6.97 22.24 20.06
N ILE A 402 -7.44 21.10 20.57
CA ILE A 402 -7.87 20.95 21.97
C ILE A 402 -6.69 21.15 22.92
N ALA A 403 -5.54 20.54 22.62
CA ALA A 403 -4.34 20.70 23.43
C ALA A 403 -3.87 22.17 23.46
N HIS A 404 -3.90 22.86 22.32
CA HIS A 404 -3.52 24.26 22.20
C HIS A 404 -4.43 25.17 23.02
N GLU A 405 -5.76 24.97 22.96
CA GLU A 405 -6.74 25.70 23.77
C GLU A 405 -6.51 25.49 25.27
N ASN A 406 -6.28 24.24 25.71
CA ASN A 406 -6.01 23.93 27.11
C ASN A 406 -4.70 24.55 27.62
N VAL A 407 -3.64 24.54 26.82
CA VAL A 407 -2.34 25.17 27.16
C VAL A 407 -2.49 26.68 27.23
N LEU A 408 -3.20 27.30 26.29
CA LEU A 408 -3.47 28.74 26.27
C LEU A 408 -4.30 29.17 27.49
N SER A 409 -5.35 28.42 27.82
CA SER A 409 -6.15 28.65 29.03
C SER A 409 -5.31 28.54 30.30
N SER A 410 -4.44 27.53 30.38
CA SER A 410 -3.53 27.36 31.51
C SER A 410 -2.51 28.49 31.62
N GLU A 411 -1.98 28.99 30.49
CA GLU A 411 -1.09 30.16 30.47
C GLU A 411 -1.81 31.41 30.98
N SER A 412 -3.04 31.66 30.51
CA SER A 412 -3.86 32.81 30.90
C SER A 412 -4.12 32.82 32.41
N VAL A 413 -4.49 31.69 33.02
CA VAL A 413 -4.71 31.58 34.47
C VAL A 413 -3.45 31.94 35.27
N ILE A 414 -2.27 31.58 34.77
CA ILE A 414 -1.00 31.82 35.47
C ILE A 414 -0.59 33.28 35.31
N ARG A 415 -0.69 33.81 34.09
CA ARG A 415 0.00 35.03 33.68
C ARG A 415 -0.90 36.24 33.52
N ASP A 416 -2.15 36.07 33.11
CA ASP A 416 -3.05 37.20 32.90
C ASP A 416 -3.56 37.75 34.24
N ALA A 417 -3.68 39.07 34.31
CA ALA A 417 -4.25 39.77 35.44
C ALA A 417 -5.76 39.95 35.25
N ASP A 418 -6.50 39.76 36.35
CA ASP A 418 -7.89 40.19 36.43
C ASP A 418 -7.95 41.72 36.45
N ILE A 419 -8.28 42.31 35.31
CA ILE A 419 -8.32 43.76 35.12
C ILE A 419 -9.30 44.42 36.09
N ALA A 420 -10.43 43.79 36.43
CA ALA A 420 -11.38 44.39 37.35
C ALA A 420 -10.79 44.52 38.76
N LYS A 421 -10.08 43.48 39.21
CA LYS A 421 -9.37 43.49 40.50
C LYS A 421 -8.21 44.49 40.51
N GLU A 422 -7.40 44.53 39.45
CA GLU A 422 -6.28 45.47 39.34
C GLU A 422 -6.74 46.92 39.26
N MET A 423 -7.83 47.20 38.53
CA MET A 423 -8.42 48.55 38.47
C MET A 423 -8.98 48.98 39.83
N ALA A 424 -9.66 48.10 40.56
CA ALA A 424 -10.14 48.41 41.91
C ALA A 424 -8.98 48.67 42.89
N ALA A 425 -7.89 47.91 42.80
CA ALA A 425 -6.69 48.13 43.59
C ALA A 425 -5.99 49.45 43.22
N PHE A 426 -5.86 49.74 41.92
CA PHE A 426 -5.31 50.98 41.40
C PHE A 426 -6.09 52.20 41.90
N THR A 427 -7.42 52.21 41.73
CA THR A 427 -8.28 53.30 42.21
C THR A 427 -8.18 53.48 43.71
N ARG A 428 -8.15 52.40 44.50
CA ARG A 428 -7.94 52.46 45.96
C ARG A 428 -6.60 53.10 46.31
N ASN A 429 -5.53 52.69 45.64
CA ASN A 429 -4.19 53.22 45.88
C ASN A 429 -4.11 54.72 45.49
N GLN A 430 -4.75 55.12 44.40
CA GLN A 430 -4.84 56.52 43.98
C GLN A 430 -5.54 57.38 45.04
N ILE A 431 -6.69 56.91 45.56
CA ILE A 431 -7.42 57.58 46.64
C ILE A 431 -6.55 57.66 47.91
N MET A 432 -5.78 56.61 48.24
CA MET A 432 -4.86 56.63 49.40
C MET A 432 -3.72 57.65 49.22
N VAL A 433 -3.15 57.77 48.03
CA VAL A 433 -2.11 58.78 47.74
C VAL A 433 -2.68 60.19 47.86
N GLU A 434 -3.85 60.45 47.27
CA GLU A 434 -4.55 61.74 47.37
C GLU A 434 -4.94 62.07 48.82
N SER A 435 -5.37 61.07 49.59
CA SER A 435 -5.66 61.23 51.01
C SER A 435 -4.38 61.51 51.81
N SER A 436 -3.26 60.85 51.48
CA SER A 436 -1.98 61.04 52.16
C SER A 436 -1.38 62.41 51.88
N THR A 437 -1.48 62.92 50.64
CA THR A 437 -1.04 64.27 50.30
C THR A 437 -1.92 65.33 50.98
N ALA A 438 -3.24 65.12 51.04
CA ALA A 438 -4.15 65.99 51.78
C ALA A 438 -3.85 65.98 53.29
N MET A 439 -3.57 64.81 53.87
CA MET A 439 -3.19 64.68 55.28
C MET A 439 -1.82 65.30 55.59
N LEU A 440 -0.84 65.17 54.69
CA LEU A 440 0.44 65.87 54.79
C LEU A 440 0.25 67.40 54.74
N ALA A 441 -0.62 67.89 53.85
CA ALA A 441 -0.97 69.31 53.79
C ALA A 441 -1.65 69.79 55.09
N GLN A 442 -2.58 69.00 55.64
CA GLN A 442 -3.26 69.26 56.90
C GLN A 442 -2.29 69.27 58.10
N ALA A 443 -1.36 68.31 58.15
CA ALA A 443 -0.34 68.22 59.20
C ALA A 443 0.63 69.41 59.17
N ASN A 444 1.01 69.87 57.97
CA ASN A 444 1.80 71.09 57.80
C ASN A 444 1.04 72.35 58.26
N GLN A 445 -0.27 72.43 58.03
CA GLN A 445 -1.11 73.55 58.52
C GLN A 445 -1.28 73.54 60.05
N GLN A 446 -1.44 72.37 60.67
CA GLN A 446 -1.47 72.28 62.14
C GLN A 446 -0.14 72.76 62.77
N HIS A 447 1.00 72.42 62.18
CA HIS A 447 2.30 72.95 62.62
C HIS A 447 2.38 74.48 62.48
N MET A 448 1.81 75.06 61.42
CA MET A 448 1.74 76.53 61.25
C MET A 448 0.81 77.21 62.26
N ASN A 449 -0.30 76.57 62.63
CA ASN A 449 -1.21 77.09 63.65
C ASN A 449 -0.59 77.07 65.05
N VAL A 450 0.20 76.04 65.38
CA VAL A 450 1.01 76.00 66.60
C VAL A 450 2.07 77.10 66.59
N LEU A 451 2.73 77.35 65.46
CA LEU A 451 3.70 78.43 65.32
C LEU A 451 3.08 79.84 65.49
N ASN A 452 1.83 80.02 65.06
CA ASN A 452 1.06 81.25 65.27
C ASN A 452 0.56 81.44 66.70
N LEU A 453 0.51 80.38 67.51
CA LEU A 453 0.11 80.43 68.93
C LEU A 453 1.28 80.74 69.88
N VAL A 454 2.52 80.58 69.39
CA VAL A 454 3.78 80.81 70.14
C VAL A 454 4.43 82.16 69.76
N ARG A 455 3.79 82.94 68.87
CA ARG A 455 4.02 84.37 68.67
C ARG A 455 2.94 85.16 69.36
#